data_AF-A0A661H3Y5-F1
#
_entry.id   AF-A0A661H3Y5-F1
#
_cell.length_a   1.000
_cell.length_b   1.000
_cell.length_c   1.000
_cell.angle_alpha   90.00
_cell.angle_beta   90.00
_cell.angle_gamma   90.00
#
_symmetry.space_group_name_H-M   'P 1'
#
loop_
_entity.id
_entity.type
_entity.pdbx_description
1 polymer ?
#
loop_
_entity_poly.entity_id
_entity_poly.type
_entity_poly.pdbx_seq_one_letter_code
_entity_poly.pdbx_strand_id
1 'polypeptide(L)'
;MGLSHNEPQSTESQVTAGNHNPTLGQRANEILRGAQLDETGKVILPTDIPQELKEFVGLEKQRRDTQAAFTKGQQAIATLQAEKDALLSQVGTTQISAEDAERLEILKYEDPDRWYAEKQRLDTEAQAASQTRVNETLATAQKTAEQTFREQEMVRRQKILVDFTANSGLNLTEDIIKNDVPPRIQNKLNEGMEFGAWLYEVAEYLKAPKVVENERITNVTDIGAVGGAGNTADTSPQAYGSDTIY
;
A
#
# COMPACT_ATOMS: atom_id res chain seq x y z
N MET A 1 13.19 78.64 -27.14
CA MET A 1 13.43 77.20 -27.38
C MET A 1 13.61 76.57 -26.00
N GLY A 2 12.66 75.91 -25.36
CA GLY A 2 11.58 75.09 -25.87
C GLY A 2 11.97 73.62 -25.75
N LEU A 3 11.99 73.07 -24.52
CA LEU A 3 11.91 71.63 -24.26
C LEU A 3 11.09 71.41 -22.98
N SER A 4 9.81 71.13 -23.24
CA SER A 4 8.87 70.39 -22.39
C SER A 4 9.40 68.98 -22.10
N HIS A 5 9.11 68.43 -20.92
CA HIS A 5 8.75 67.02 -20.62
C HIS A 5 8.69 66.90 -19.08
N ASN A 6 7.57 67.25 -18.47
CA ASN A 6 6.41 66.39 -18.16
C ASN A 6 6.74 65.37 -17.05
N GLU A 7 6.36 65.73 -15.83
CA GLU A 7 6.35 64.87 -14.65
C GLU A 7 5.44 63.65 -14.90
N PRO A 8 5.84 62.42 -14.53
CA PRO A 8 4.91 61.31 -14.49
C PRO A 8 3.95 61.53 -13.32
N GLN A 9 2.72 61.93 -13.66
CA GLN A 9 1.59 61.92 -12.75
C GLN A 9 1.43 60.53 -12.13
N SER A 10 1.25 60.53 -10.82
CA SER A 10 0.78 59.39 -10.04
C SER A 10 -0.51 58.86 -10.65
N THR A 11 -0.43 57.76 -11.38
CA THR A 11 -1.60 56.95 -11.66
C THR A 11 -2.03 56.30 -10.36
N GLU A 12 -2.95 56.97 -9.65
CA GLU A 12 -3.96 56.33 -8.82
C GLU A 12 -4.64 55.26 -9.68
N SER A 13 -4.09 54.05 -9.66
CA SER A 13 -4.84 52.86 -10.05
C SER A 13 -5.93 52.71 -9.01
N GLN A 14 -7.10 53.27 -9.32
CA GLN A 14 -8.37 52.89 -8.72
C GLN A 14 -8.45 51.36 -8.79
N VAL A 15 -8.17 50.71 -7.67
CA VAL A 15 -8.48 49.29 -7.48
C VAL A 15 -10.00 49.22 -7.46
N THR A 16 -10.58 48.99 -8.63
CA THR A 16 -11.95 48.51 -8.76
C THR A 16 -12.08 47.33 -7.80
N ALA A 17 -12.90 47.50 -6.77
CA ALA A 17 -13.37 46.44 -5.90
C ALA A 17 -14.10 45.42 -6.76
N GLY A 18 -13.34 44.50 -7.35
CA GLY A 18 -13.88 43.31 -7.96
C GLY A 18 -14.64 42.57 -6.86
N ASN A 19 -15.91 42.32 -7.10
CA ASN A 19 -16.78 41.53 -6.24
C ASN A 19 -16.23 40.08 -6.21
N HIS A 20 -15.17 39.85 -5.43
CA HIS A 20 -14.54 38.55 -5.27
C HIS A 20 -15.36 37.77 -4.28
N ASN A 21 -16.46 37.18 -4.77
CA ASN A 21 -17.07 36.08 -4.07
C ASN A 21 -15.98 35.01 -3.87
N PRO A 22 -15.65 34.64 -2.61
CA PRO A 22 -14.59 33.68 -2.34
C PRO A 22 -14.94 32.35 -3.02
N THR A 23 -13.92 31.71 -3.60
CA THR A 23 -14.10 30.41 -4.26
C THR A 23 -14.58 29.37 -3.25
N LEU A 24 -15.21 28.28 -3.73
CA LEU A 24 -15.62 27.18 -2.86
C LEU A 24 -14.45 26.66 -1.99
N GLY A 25 -13.24 26.60 -2.54
CA GLY A 25 -12.04 26.22 -1.80
C GLY A 25 -11.60 27.23 -0.74
N GLN A 26 -11.73 28.53 -1.01
CA GLN A 26 -11.44 29.57 0.00
C GLN A 26 -12.44 29.50 1.16
N ARG A 27 -13.74 29.38 0.85
CA ARG A 27 -14.82 29.24 1.84
C ARG A 27 -14.66 27.97 2.68
N ALA A 28 -14.33 26.85 2.04
CA ALA A 28 -14.08 25.60 2.76
C ALA A 28 -12.86 25.67 3.68
N ASN A 29 -11.79 26.34 3.22
CA ASN A 29 -10.58 26.53 4.03
C ASN A 29 -10.82 27.43 5.25
N GLU A 30 -11.68 28.44 5.13
CA GLU A 30 -12.11 29.29 6.25
C GLU A 30 -12.93 28.49 7.26
N ILE A 31 -13.91 27.71 6.80
CA ILE A 31 -14.70 26.82 7.66
C ILE A 31 -13.78 25.84 8.41
N LEU A 32 -12.82 25.22 7.73
CA LEU A 32 -11.87 24.28 8.36
C LEU A 32 -10.89 24.94 9.33
N ARG A 33 -10.63 26.24 9.23
CA ARG A 33 -9.75 26.96 10.18
C ARG A 33 -10.47 27.28 11.50
N GLY A 34 -11.78 27.53 11.44
CA GLY A 34 -12.61 27.82 12.62
C GLY A 34 -13.41 26.62 13.14
N ALA A 35 -13.31 25.47 12.46
CA ALA A 35 -14.08 24.27 12.76
C ALA A 35 -13.77 23.71 14.15
N GLN A 36 -14.82 23.43 14.92
CA GLN A 36 -14.72 22.59 16.11
C GLN A 36 -14.79 21.12 15.71
N LEU A 37 -14.11 20.28 16.48
CA LEU A 37 -14.17 18.82 16.33
C LEU A 37 -15.16 18.26 17.35
N ASP A 38 -15.92 17.25 16.94
CA ASP A 38 -16.72 16.44 17.86
C ASP A 38 -15.84 15.43 18.61
N GLU A 39 -16.46 14.66 19.51
CA GLU A 39 -15.82 13.65 20.35
C GLU A 39 -15.15 12.52 19.53
N THR A 40 -15.52 12.39 18.25
CA THR A 40 -14.98 11.40 17.32
C THR A 40 -13.90 11.98 16.39
N GLY A 41 -13.54 13.26 16.56
CA GLY A 41 -12.57 13.96 15.72
C GLY A 41 -13.12 14.40 14.36
N LYS A 42 -14.44 14.40 14.18
CA LYS A 42 -15.12 14.88 12.97
C LYS A 42 -15.38 16.37 13.07
N VAL A 43 -15.28 17.07 11.94
CA VAL A 43 -15.57 18.50 11.88
C VAL A 43 -17.07 18.75 12.05
N ILE A 44 -17.43 19.58 13.03
CA ILE A 44 -18.78 20.07 13.22
C ILE A 44 -19.04 21.16 12.17
N LEU A 45 -19.89 20.87 11.20
CA LEU A 45 -20.24 21.79 10.13
C LEU A 45 -21.46 22.64 10.51
N PRO A 46 -21.50 23.93 10.14
CA PRO A 46 -22.71 24.74 10.25
C PRO A 46 -23.89 24.11 9.52
N THR A 47 -25.10 24.22 10.07
CA THR A 47 -26.31 23.63 9.49
C THR A 47 -26.79 24.36 8.23
N ASP A 48 -26.43 25.64 8.10
CA ASP A 48 -26.90 26.62 7.12
C ASP A 48 -26.05 26.70 5.84
N ILE A 49 -25.02 25.87 5.68
CA ILE A 49 -24.21 25.86 4.45
C ILE A 49 -24.79 24.92 3.36
N PRO A 50 -24.65 25.28 2.06
CA PRO A 50 -25.06 24.43 0.96
C PRO A 50 -24.40 23.04 0.98
N GLN A 51 -25.12 22.02 0.51
CA GLN A 51 -24.64 20.63 0.49
C GLN A 51 -23.30 20.46 -0.26
N GLU A 52 -23.16 21.12 -1.41
CA GLU A 52 -21.92 21.13 -2.19
C GLU A 52 -20.71 21.66 -1.38
N LEU A 53 -20.94 22.68 -0.54
CA LEU A 53 -19.90 23.23 0.33
C LEU A 53 -19.56 22.27 1.48
N LYS A 54 -20.53 21.50 2.01
CA LYS A 54 -20.29 20.46 3.03
C LYS A 54 -19.40 19.35 2.48
N GLU A 55 -19.68 18.89 1.27
CA GLU A 55 -18.90 17.86 0.57
C GLU A 55 -17.48 18.35 0.27
N PHE A 56 -17.35 19.58 -0.24
CA PHE A 56 -16.05 20.18 -0.52
C PHE A 56 -15.21 20.35 0.76
N VAL A 57 -15.82 20.75 1.88
CA VAL A 57 -15.13 20.82 3.18
C VAL A 57 -14.62 19.44 3.62
N GLY A 58 -15.41 18.38 3.40
CA GLY A 58 -14.99 17.01 3.67
C GLY A 58 -13.77 16.59 2.84
N LEU A 59 -13.79 16.86 1.54
CA LEU A 59 -12.67 16.58 0.63
C LEU A 59 -11.41 17.38 1.00
N GLU A 60 -11.56 18.67 1.29
CA GLU A 60 -10.41 19.52 1.66
C GLU A 60 -9.81 19.09 3.01
N LYS A 61 -10.63 18.62 3.97
CA LYS A 61 -10.14 18.01 5.21
C LYS A 61 -9.32 16.75 4.91
N GLN A 62 -9.85 15.82 4.12
CA GLN A 62 -9.14 14.60 3.74
C GLN A 62 -7.82 14.90 3.03
N ARG A 63 -7.81 15.93 2.16
CA ARG A 63 -6.60 16.39 1.49
C ARG A 63 -5.56 16.89 2.49
N ARG A 64 -5.96 17.74 3.45
CA ARG A 64 -5.09 18.27 4.51
C ARG A 64 -4.56 17.15 5.41
N ASP A 65 -5.41 16.22 5.82
CA ASP A 65 -5.02 15.09 6.67
C ASP A 65 -4.03 14.17 5.95
N THR A 66 -4.30 13.85 4.68
CA THR A 66 -3.38 13.07 3.83
C THR A 66 -2.03 13.77 3.68
N GLN A 67 -2.04 15.07 3.39
CA GLN A 67 -0.82 15.85 3.26
C GLN A 67 -0.03 15.89 4.58
N ALA A 68 -0.72 16.09 5.71
CA ALA A 68 -0.10 16.09 7.03
C ALA A 68 0.49 14.71 7.39
N ALA A 69 -0.23 13.63 7.10
CA ALA A 69 0.25 12.27 7.31
C ALA A 69 1.49 11.98 6.44
N PHE A 70 1.47 12.38 5.17
CA PHE A 70 2.61 12.25 4.27
C PHE A 70 3.83 13.03 4.79
N THR A 71 3.64 14.29 5.19
CA THR A 71 4.73 15.12 5.74
C THR A 71 5.31 14.52 7.03
N LYS A 72 4.45 14.04 7.95
CA LYS A 72 4.91 13.35 9.17
C LYS A 72 5.70 12.08 8.84
N GLY A 73 5.25 11.32 7.84
CA GLY A 73 5.96 10.14 7.36
C GLY A 73 7.36 10.48 6.82
N GLN A 74 7.46 11.52 5.99
CA GLN A 74 8.75 11.99 5.48
C GLN A 74 9.69 12.48 6.58
N GLN A 75 9.17 13.20 7.58
CA GLN A 75 9.94 13.63 8.75
C GLN A 75 10.44 12.42 9.54
N ALA A 76 9.59 11.42 9.79
CA ALA A 76 10.00 10.21 10.50
C ALA A 76 11.10 9.45 9.73
N ILE A 77 10.98 9.34 8.41
CA ILE A 77 12.02 8.72 7.56
C ILE A 77 13.34 9.49 7.67
N ALA A 78 13.30 10.82 7.56
CA ALA A 78 14.50 11.65 7.66
C ALA A 78 15.15 11.54 9.05
N THR A 79 14.36 11.54 10.13
CA THR A 79 14.86 11.33 11.49
C THR A 79 15.52 9.97 11.65
N LEU A 80 14.88 8.90 11.19
CA LEU A 80 15.44 7.55 11.26
C LEU A 80 16.72 7.39 10.44
N GLN A 81 16.80 8.06 9.29
CA GLN A 81 18.03 8.11 8.48
C GLN A 81 19.15 8.85 9.23
N ALA A 82 18.85 10.01 9.82
CA ALA A 82 19.82 10.76 10.61
C ALA A 82 20.28 10.00 11.86
N GLU A 83 19.37 9.32 12.57
CA GLU A 83 19.69 8.46 13.71
C GLU A 83 20.58 7.29 13.29
N LYS A 84 20.27 6.64 12.18
CA LYS A 84 21.11 5.57 11.61
C LYS A 84 22.52 6.08 11.31
N ASP A 85 22.64 7.23 10.64
CA ASP A 85 23.93 7.79 10.25
C ASP A 85 24.75 8.24 11.48
N ALA A 86 24.09 8.81 12.48
CA ALA A 86 24.70 9.18 13.76
C ALA A 86 25.21 7.94 14.50
N LEU A 87 24.42 6.87 14.59
CA LEU A 87 24.85 5.61 15.19
C LEU A 87 26.02 4.99 14.43
N LEU A 88 25.97 4.97 13.10
CA LEU A 88 27.06 4.49 12.26
C LEU A 88 28.38 5.25 12.52
N SER A 89 28.31 6.56 12.70
CA SER A 89 29.49 7.37 13.02
C SER A 89 30.10 7.06 14.40
N GLN A 90 29.31 6.57 15.35
CA GLN A 90 29.78 6.24 16.70
C GLN A 90 30.37 4.83 16.81
N VAL A 91 30.02 3.89 15.92
CA VAL A 91 30.56 2.52 15.94
C VAL A 91 32.02 2.46 15.43
N GLY A 92 32.56 3.58 14.92
CA GLY A 92 33.96 3.71 14.50
C GLY A 92 35.02 3.60 15.62
N THR A 93 34.66 3.75 16.90
CA THR A 93 35.58 3.51 18.03
C THR A 93 35.65 2.02 18.36
N THR A 94 36.29 1.24 17.49
CA THR A 94 36.56 -0.17 17.79
C THR A 94 37.90 -0.27 18.49
N GLN A 95 37.94 -1.03 19.59
CA GLN A 95 39.17 -1.25 20.35
C GLN A 95 40.17 -2.06 19.51
N ILE A 96 41.34 -1.46 19.30
CA ILE A 96 42.53 -2.13 18.80
C ILE A 96 42.82 -3.32 19.73
N SER A 97 43.23 -4.47 19.17
CA SER A 97 43.55 -5.64 19.99
C SER A 97 44.70 -5.32 20.95
N ALA A 98 44.80 -6.06 22.07
CA ALA A 98 45.88 -5.83 23.04
C ALA A 98 47.27 -6.02 22.42
N GLU A 99 47.39 -6.99 21.51
CA GLU A 99 48.63 -7.31 20.78
C GLU A 99 49.01 -6.20 19.79
N ASP A 100 48.02 -5.63 19.10
CA ASP A 100 48.23 -4.50 18.20
C ASP A 100 48.60 -3.22 18.96
N ALA A 101 48.01 -3.01 20.14
CA ALA A 101 48.33 -1.89 21.00
C ALA A 101 49.76 -1.96 21.54
N GLU A 102 50.21 -3.14 21.98
CA GLU A 102 51.59 -3.37 22.43
C GLU A 102 52.60 -3.16 21.29
N ARG A 103 52.29 -3.68 20.10
CA ARG A 103 53.12 -3.49 18.90
C ARG A 103 53.23 -2.02 18.48
N LEU A 104 52.14 -1.25 18.59
CA LEU A 104 52.15 0.19 18.35
C LEU A 104 52.96 0.94 19.42
N GLU A 105 52.91 0.56 20.69
CA GLU A 105 53.73 1.19 21.74
C GLU A 105 55.23 0.98 21.50
N ILE A 106 55.66 -0.18 21.01
CA ILE A 106 57.06 -0.44 20.63
C ILE A 106 57.46 0.41 19.42
N LEU A 107 56.67 0.36 18.33
CA LEU A 107 56.95 1.08 17.09
C LEU A 107 57.05 2.59 17.30
N LYS A 108 56.29 3.15 18.24
CA LYS A 108 56.32 4.58 18.58
C LYS A 108 57.71 5.10 18.95
N TYR A 109 58.52 4.27 19.59
CA TYR A 109 59.88 4.65 20.01
C TYR A 109 60.96 4.15 19.04
N GLU A 110 60.72 3.04 18.33
CA GLU A 110 61.71 2.44 17.43
C GLU A 110 61.67 3.00 16.01
N ASP A 111 60.48 3.21 15.45
CA ASP A 111 60.26 3.67 14.08
C ASP A 111 58.93 4.44 13.97
N PRO A 112 58.96 5.76 14.22
CA PRO A 112 57.76 6.60 14.21
C PRO A 112 57.01 6.60 12.87
N ASP A 113 57.71 6.46 11.75
CA ASP A 113 57.09 6.45 10.42
C ASP A 113 56.29 5.15 10.23
N ARG A 114 56.86 4.00 10.63
CA ARG A 114 56.13 2.73 10.65
C ARG A 114 54.98 2.74 11.65
N TRP A 115 55.14 3.40 12.80
CA TRP A 115 54.06 3.57 13.76
C TRP A 115 52.85 4.27 13.13
N TYR A 116 53.07 5.40 12.44
CA TYR A 116 51.99 6.12 11.77
C TYR A 116 51.29 5.25 10.72
N ALA A 117 52.07 4.57 9.87
CA ALA A 117 51.52 3.70 8.83
C ALA A 117 50.70 2.54 9.42
N GLU A 118 51.21 1.89 10.47
CA GLU A 118 50.54 0.75 11.09
C GLU A 118 49.28 1.19 11.85
N LYS A 119 49.34 2.32 12.55
CA LYS A 119 48.16 2.89 13.20
C LYS A 119 47.07 3.23 12.18
N GLN A 120 47.42 3.86 11.06
CA GLN A 120 46.47 4.19 10.01
C GLN A 120 45.84 2.93 9.39
N ARG A 121 46.64 1.86 9.18
CA ARG A 121 46.15 0.57 8.70
C ARG A 121 45.12 -0.02 9.68
N LEU A 122 45.46 -0.09 10.97
CA LEU A 122 44.60 -0.63 12.02
C LEU A 122 43.31 0.19 12.18
N ASP A 123 43.39 1.52 12.15
CA ASP A 123 42.21 2.40 12.21
C ASP A 123 41.27 2.14 11.00
N THR A 124 41.84 1.97 9.81
CA THR A 124 41.07 1.69 8.58
C THR A 124 40.40 0.31 8.64
N GLU A 125 41.12 -0.71 9.09
CA GLU A 125 40.58 -2.07 9.24
C GLU A 125 39.48 -2.14 10.32
N ALA A 126 39.71 -1.48 11.45
CA ALA A 126 38.73 -1.35 12.52
C ALA A 126 37.44 -0.68 12.03
N GLN A 127 37.56 0.42 11.28
CA GLN A 127 36.42 1.12 10.69
C GLN A 127 35.66 0.23 9.69
N ALA A 128 36.37 -0.49 8.82
CA ALA A 128 35.75 -1.39 7.85
C ALA A 128 35.02 -2.56 8.55
N ALA A 129 35.64 -3.18 9.55
CA ALA A 129 35.04 -4.28 10.31
C ALA A 129 33.79 -3.84 11.08
N SER A 130 33.80 -2.64 11.62
CA SER A 130 32.65 -2.06 12.30
C SER A 130 31.52 -1.68 11.36
N GLN A 131 31.84 -1.11 10.20
CA GLN A 131 30.85 -0.85 9.17
C GLN A 131 30.14 -2.14 8.71
N THR A 132 30.90 -3.22 8.51
CA THR A 132 30.34 -4.54 8.18
C THR A 132 29.39 -5.04 9.27
N ARG A 133 29.83 -5.03 10.55
CA ARG A 133 28.98 -5.47 11.68
C ARG A 133 27.68 -4.66 11.79
N VAL A 134 27.73 -3.35 11.59
CA VAL A 134 26.50 -2.54 11.62
C VAL A 134 25.59 -2.87 10.45
N ASN A 135 26.12 -3.03 9.24
CA ASN A 135 25.32 -3.40 8.08
C ASN A 135 24.64 -4.76 8.27
N GLU A 136 25.33 -5.75 8.83
CA GLU A 136 24.76 -7.06 9.16
C GLU A 136 23.66 -6.97 10.23
N THR A 137 23.90 -6.16 11.27
CA THR A 137 22.93 -5.91 12.33
C THR A 137 21.67 -5.24 11.77
N LEU A 138 21.86 -4.25 10.89
CA LEU A 138 20.76 -3.54 10.23
C LEU A 138 19.94 -4.48 9.33
N ALA A 139 20.60 -5.31 8.53
CA ALA A 139 19.92 -6.30 7.68
C ALA A 139 19.11 -7.29 8.52
N THR A 140 19.65 -7.72 9.67
CA THR A 140 18.95 -8.59 10.61
C THR A 140 17.74 -7.90 11.21
N ALA A 141 17.89 -6.66 11.68
CA ALA A 141 16.80 -5.88 12.25
C ALA A 141 15.66 -5.63 11.25
N GLN A 142 15.99 -5.33 9.99
CA GLN A 142 15.01 -5.18 8.91
C GLN A 142 14.21 -6.47 8.71
N LYS A 143 14.89 -7.62 8.62
CA LYS A 143 14.24 -8.92 8.48
C LYS A 143 13.33 -9.23 9.67
N THR A 144 13.76 -8.94 10.89
CA THR A 144 12.93 -9.11 12.09
C THR A 144 11.70 -8.21 12.05
N ALA A 145 11.85 -6.94 11.67
CA ALA A 145 10.73 -6.01 11.56
C ALA A 145 9.69 -6.49 10.52
N GLU A 146 10.13 -6.97 9.36
CA GLU A 146 9.24 -7.56 8.35
C GLU A 146 8.48 -8.79 8.89
N GLN A 147 9.17 -9.67 9.62
CA GLN A 147 8.54 -10.84 10.22
C GLN A 147 7.51 -10.44 11.27
N THR A 148 7.85 -9.53 12.18
CA THR A 148 6.93 -9.01 13.20
C THR A 148 5.71 -8.34 12.57
N PHE A 149 5.89 -7.57 11.49
CA PHE A 149 4.76 -6.96 10.79
C PHE A 149 3.81 -8.02 10.20
N ARG A 150 4.37 -9.06 9.57
CA ARG A 150 3.55 -10.18 9.05
C ARG A 150 2.79 -10.89 10.15
N GLU A 151 3.43 -11.16 11.28
CA GLU A 151 2.79 -11.80 12.44
C GLU A 151 1.65 -10.94 13.00
N GLN A 152 1.87 -9.63 13.16
CA GLN A 152 0.85 -8.70 13.63
C GLN A 152 -0.34 -8.61 12.67
N GLU A 153 -0.09 -8.59 11.35
CA GLU A 153 -1.16 -8.59 10.36
C GLU A 153 -1.96 -9.90 10.40
N MET A 154 -1.31 -11.05 10.60
CA MET A 154 -2.02 -12.32 10.79
C MET A 154 -2.90 -12.32 12.03
N VAL A 155 -2.41 -11.79 13.16
CA VAL A 155 -3.21 -11.64 14.39
C VAL A 155 -4.40 -10.70 14.16
N ARG A 156 -4.18 -9.58 13.47
CA ARG A 156 -5.26 -8.63 13.12
C ARG A 156 -6.33 -9.31 12.27
N ARG A 157 -5.94 -10.02 11.21
CA ARG A 157 -6.87 -10.75 10.33
C ARG A 157 -7.62 -11.85 11.08
N GLN A 158 -6.95 -12.58 11.97
CA GLN A 158 -7.61 -13.60 12.79
C GLN A 158 -8.69 -12.98 13.68
N LYS A 159 -8.40 -11.85 14.32
CA LYS A 159 -9.40 -11.13 15.14
C LYS A 159 -10.61 -10.72 14.29
N ILE A 160 -10.37 -10.13 13.12
CA ILE A 160 -11.43 -9.71 12.20
C ILE A 160 -12.27 -10.89 11.74
N LEU A 161 -11.65 -12.06 11.46
CA LEU A 161 -12.37 -13.27 11.07
C LEU A 161 -13.25 -13.80 12.20
N VAL A 162 -12.77 -13.77 13.45
CA VAL A 162 -13.57 -14.16 14.63
C VAL A 162 -14.76 -13.23 14.79
N ASP A 163 -14.53 -11.92 14.75
CA ASP A 163 -15.59 -10.91 14.87
C ASP A 163 -16.62 -11.05 13.72
N PHE A 164 -16.14 -11.27 12.50
CA PHE A 164 -16.99 -11.53 11.33
C PHE A 164 -17.82 -12.80 11.49
N THR A 165 -17.23 -13.90 11.94
CA THR A 165 -17.93 -15.18 12.11
C THR A 165 -19.03 -15.06 13.16
N ALA A 166 -18.73 -14.38 14.28
CA ALA A 166 -19.70 -14.10 15.32
C ALA A 166 -20.89 -13.25 14.83
N ASN A 167 -20.64 -12.27 13.97
CA ASN A 167 -21.67 -11.34 13.47
C ASN A 167 -22.45 -11.89 12.27
N SER A 168 -21.80 -12.61 11.37
CA SER A 168 -22.39 -13.05 10.09
C SER A 168 -23.01 -14.45 10.16
N GLY A 169 -22.62 -15.25 11.15
CA GLY A 169 -22.94 -16.68 11.26
C GLY A 169 -22.26 -17.56 10.21
N LEU A 170 -21.44 -16.99 9.33
CA LEU A 170 -20.72 -17.71 8.28
C LEU A 170 -19.32 -18.07 8.78
N ASN A 171 -19.06 -19.36 8.88
CA ASN A 171 -17.72 -19.88 9.14
C ASN A 171 -17.00 -20.12 7.81
N LEU A 172 -16.10 -19.21 7.44
CA LEU A 172 -15.32 -19.32 6.22
C LEU A 172 -14.12 -20.24 6.46
N THR A 173 -14.24 -21.49 6.00
CA THR A 173 -13.12 -22.44 5.99
C THR A 173 -12.28 -22.27 4.73
N GLU A 174 -11.05 -22.80 4.77
CA GLU A 174 -10.14 -22.77 3.62
C GLU A 174 -10.74 -23.45 2.38
N ASP A 175 -11.52 -24.51 2.57
CA ASP A 175 -12.23 -25.20 1.49
C ASP A 175 -13.31 -24.32 0.83
N ILE A 176 -14.08 -23.56 1.62
CA ILE A 176 -15.09 -22.63 1.09
C ILE A 176 -14.38 -21.51 0.31
N ILE A 177 -13.29 -20.96 0.86
CA ILE A 177 -12.53 -19.91 0.19
C ILE A 177 -11.97 -20.42 -1.14
N LYS A 178 -11.44 -21.65 -1.19
CA LYS A 178 -10.83 -22.21 -2.39
C LYS A 178 -11.85 -22.59 -3.47
N ASN A 179 -12.98 -23.17 -3.09
CA ASN A 179 -13.91 -23.78 -4.04
C ASN A 179 -15.09 -22.87 -4.38
N ASP A 180 -15.55 -22.06 -3.43
CA ASP A 180 -16.78 -21.29 -3.57
C ASP A 180 -16.56 -19.78 -3.76
N VAL A 181 -15.36 -19.26 -3.45
CA VAL A 181 -15.03 -17.84 -3.70
C VAL A 181 -14.38 -17.69 -5.08
N PRO A 182 -14.97 -16.92 -6.01
CA PRO A 182 -14.43 -16.77 -7.35
C PRO A 182 -13.10 -16.01 -7.35
N PRO A 183 -12.19 -16.30 -8.32
CA PRO A 183 -10.89 -15.63 -8.42
C PRO A 183 -10.99 -14.09 -8.45
N ARG A 184 -12.04 -13.54 -9.06
CA ARG A 184 -12.32 -12.09 -9.07
C ARG A 184 -12.35 -11.49 -7.66
N ILE A 185 -12.98 -12.17 -6.69
CA ILE A 185 -13.09 -11.67 -5.31
C ILE A 185 -11.79 -11.92 -4.55
N GLN A 186 -11.14 -13.07 -4.77
CA GLN A 186 -9.82 -13.35 -4.18
C GLN A 186 -8.76 -12.33 -4.61
N ASN A 187 -8.74 -11.95 -5.90
CA ASN A 187 -7.75 -11.02 -6.44
C ASN A 187 -7.86 -9.62 -5.84
N LYS A 188 -9.05 -9.18 -5.43
CA LYS A 188 -9.22 -7.88 -4.76
C LYS A 188 -8.42 -7.77 -3.46
N LEU A 189 -8.29 -8.86 -2.71
CA LEU A 189 -7.45 -8.89 -1.50
C LEU A 189 -5.96 -8.70 -1.87
N ASN A 190 -5.53 -9.30 -2.98
CA ASN A 190 -4.17 -9.16 -3.50
C ASN A 190 -3.90 -7.75 -4.07
N GLU A 191 -4.93 -7.09 -4.60
CA GLU A 191 -4.90 -5.71 -5.11
C GLU A 191 -4.98 -4.65 -4.00
N GLY A 192 -5.07 -5.07 -2.73
CA GLY A 192 -5.01 -4.16 -1.57
C GLY A 192 -6.37 -3.83 -0.93
N MET A 193 -7.43 -4.58 -1.22
CA MET A 193 -8.68 -4.48 -0.47
C MET A 193 -8.44 -4.80 1.01
N GLU A 194 -9.09 -4.05 1.90
CA GLU A 194 -9.06 -4.31 3.34
C GLU A 194 -9.72 -5.66 3.65
N PHE A 195 -9.10 -6.46 4.52
CA PHE A 195 -9.51 -7.83 4.80
C PHE A 195 -10.95 -7.96 5.31
N GLY A 196 -11.40 -7.06 6.18
CA GLY A 196 -12.79 -7.03 6.66
C GLY A 196 -13.78 -6.73 5.53
N ALA A 197 -13.49 -5.76 4.68
CA ALA A 197 -14.30 -5.48 3.49
C ALA A 197 -14.37 -6.68 2.54
N TRP A 198 -13.25 -7.39 2.37
CA TRP A 198 -13.20 -8.62 1.59
C TRP A 198 -14.10 -9.72 2.18
N LEU A 199 -14.09 -9.93 3.50
CA LEU A 199 -14.97 -10.89 4.16
C LEU A 199 -16.46 -10.58 3.93
N TYR A 200 -16.84 -9.30 3.96
CA TYR A 200 -18.21 -8.89 3.65
C TYR A 200 -18.59 -9.17 2.20
N GLU A 201 -17.72 -8.87 1.22
CA GLU A 201 -17.98 -9.18 -0.20
C GLU A 201 -18.10 -10.70 -0.42
N VAL A 202 -17.25 -11.50 0.23
CA VAL A 202 -17.36 -12.97 0.22
C VAL A 202 -18.71 -13.41 0.79
N ALA A 203 -19.13 -12.85 1.92
CA ALA A 203 -20.41 -13.15 2.55
C ALA A 203 -21.60 -12.85 1.64
N GLU A 204 -21.58 -11.68 0.99
CA GLU A 204 -22.61 -11.26 0.05
C GLU A 204 -22.69 -12.20 -1.15
N TYR A 205 -21.54 -12.58 -1.71
CA TYR A 205 -21.49 -13.53 -2.82
C TYR A 205 -22.03 -14.91 -2.44
N LEU A 206 -21.63 -15.45 -1.28
CA LEU A 206 -22.07 -16.77 -0.83
C LEU A 206 -23.56 -16.81 -0.43
N LYS A 207 -24.11 -15.68 0.05
CA LYS A 207 -25.53 -15.53 0.37
C LYS A 207 -26.40 -15.23 -0.85
N ALA A 208 -25.82 -14.76 -1.95
CA ALA A 208 -26.57 -14.42 -3.15
C ALA A 208 -27.22 -15.67 -3.78
N PRO A 209 -28.49 -15.59 -4.21
CA PRO A 209 -29.12 -16.70 -4.91
C PRO A 209 -28.37 -16.97 -6.23
N LYS A 210 -27.91 -18.22 -6.42
CA LYS A 210 -27.22 -18.62 -7.64
C LYS A 210 -28.21 -18.62 -8.82
N VAL A 211 -28.17 -17.58 -9.65
CA VAL A 211 -28.92 -17.55 -10.92
C VAL A 211 -28.14 -18.37 -11.93
N VAL A 212 -28.62 -19.59 -12.22
CA VAL A 212 -28.15 -20.34 -13.38
C VAL A 212 -28.84 -19.75 -14.60
N GLU A 213 -28.09 -19.00 -15.40
CA GLU A 213 -28.55 -18.58 -16.71
C GLU A 213 -28.61 -19.84 -17.58
N ASN A 214 -29.81 -20.42 -17.71
CA ASN A 214 -30.03 -21.47 -18.69
C ASN A 214 -29.83 -20.86 -20.07
N GLU A 215 -28.67 -21.09 -20.67
CA GLU A 215 -28.47 -20.82 -22.10
C GLU A 215 -29.62 -21.46 -22.87
N ARG A 216 -30.49 -20.63 -23.44
CA ARG A 216 -31.45 -21.10 -24.42
C ARG A 216 -30.62 -21.62 -25.58
N ILE A 217 -30.57 -22.93 -25.75
CA ILE A 217 -30.06 -23.56 -26.97
C ILE A 217 -30.98 -23.13 -28.12
N THR A 218 -30.71 -21.96 -28.71
CA THR A 218 -31.28 -21.57 -30.00
C THR A 218 -30.35 -22.11 -31.07
N ASN A 219 -30.50 -23.39 -31.38
CA ASN A 219 -30.30 -24.00 -32.70
C ASN A 219 -30.47 -25.52 -32.56
N VAL A 220 -31.71 -25.98 -32.60
CA VAL A 220 -31.99 -27.35 -33.03
C VAL A 220 -31.82 -27.36 -34.54
N THR A 221 -30.62 -27.69 -35.03
CA THR A 221 -30.45 -28.09 -36.43
C THR A 221 -31.05 -29.48 -36.54
N ASP A 222 -32.16 -29.59 -37.25
CA ASP A 222 -32.88 -30.84 -37.46
C ASP A 222 -32.03 -31.79 -38.33
N ILE A 223 -31.45 -32.82 -37.71
CA ILE A 223 -30.47 -33.73 -38.33
C ILE A 223 -31.15 -34.74 -39.29
N GLY A 224 -32.49 -34.71 -39.39
CA GLY A 224 -33.27 -35.61 -40.25
C GLY A 224 -33.37 -35.21 -41.73
N ALA A 225 -32.88 -34.02 -42.12
CA ALA A 225 -33.09 -33.45 -43.46
C ALA A 225 -31.91 -33.63 -44.44
N VAL A 226 -30.84 -34.33 -44.05
CA VAL A 226 -29.73 -34.67 -44.98
C VAL A 226 -29.97 -36.08 -45.52
N GLY A 227 -30.79 -36.14 -46.58
CA GLY A 227 -31.09 -37.37 -47.31
C GLY A 227 -29.85 -38.00 -47.94
N GLY A 228 -29.63 -39.27 -47.62
CA GLY A 228 -28.68 -40.13 -48.33
C GLY A 228 -29.21 -40.50 -49.71
N ALA A 229 -28.43 -40.19 -50.75
CA ALA A 229 -28.63 -40.70 -52.10
C ALA A 229 -27.35 -41.40 -52.58
N GLY A 230 -27.46 -42.69 -52.91
CA GLY A 230 -26.45 -43.56 -53.54
C GLY A 230 -25.46 -44.19 -52.54
N ASN A 231 -25.24 -45.49 -52.47
CA ASN A 231 -25.33 -46.53 -53.49
C ASN A 231 -25.58 -47.91 -52.84
N THR A 232 -26.20 -48.79 -53.62
CA THR A 232 -26.60 -50.17 -53.35
C THR A 232 -25.46 -51.12 -52.94
N ALA A 233 -25.70 -52.06 -52.02
CA ALA A 233 -25.89 -53.49 -52.33
C ALA A 233 -25.84 -54.39 -51.08
N ASP A 234 -26.86 -55.26 -51.00
CA ASP A 234 -26.78 -56.69 -50.68
C ASP A 234 -27.08 -57.22 -49.26
N THR A 235 -28.09 -58.11 -49.26
CA THR A 235 -28.43 -59.24 -48.37
C THR A 235 -28.69 -59.04 -46.86
N SER A 236 -29.99 -59.12 -46.50
CA SER A 236 -30.53 -59.71 -45.26
C SER A 236 -30.12 -61.19 -45.08
N PRO A 237 -30.47 -61.95 -44.00
CA PRO A 237 -31.22 -61.63 -42.76
C PRO A 237 -30.69 -62.31 -41.46
N GLN A 238 -31.38 -62.04 -40.32
CA GLN A 238 -31.48 -62.88 -39.10
C GLN A 238 -30.20 -63.05 -38.25
N ALA A 239 -30.19 -63.26 -36.94
CA ALA A 239 -31.18 -63.57 -35.91
C ALA A 239 -30.48 -63.45 -34.53
N TYR A 240 -31.28 -63.27 -33.47
CA TYR A 240 -31.13 -63.79 -32.10
C TYR A 240 -29.77 -63.77 -31.35
N GLY A 241 -29.83 -63.31 -30.09
CA GLY A 241 -28.93 -63.70 -28.99
C GLY A 241 -28.56 -62.48 -28.15
N SER A 242 -29.27 -62.17 -27.06
CA SER A 242 -29.11 -62.74 -25.71
C SER A 242 -27.73 -62.52 -25.09
N ASP A 243 -27.79 -62.00 -23.87
CA ASP A 243 -26.83 -62.08 -22.75
C ASP A 243 -25.79 -60.97 -22.52
N THR A 244 -26.15 -60.09 -21.59
CA THR A 244 -25.61 -59.91 -20.22
C THR A 244 -24.08 -59.90 -19.96
N ILE A 245 -23.68 -58.92 -19.11
CA ILE A 245 -22.52 -58.80 -18.18
C ILE A 245 -21.15 -58.54 -18.86
N TYR A 246 -20.37 -57.49 -18.53
CA TYR A 246 -19.97 -56.95 -17.22
C TYR A 246 -20.10 -55.43 -17.11
#